data_AF-A0A5N0EFI3-F1
#
_entry.id   AF-A0A5N0EFI3-F1
#
_cell.length_a   1.000
_cell.length_b   1.000
_cell.length_c   1.000
_cell.angle_alpha   90.00
_cell.angle_beta   90.00
_cell.angle_gamma   90.00
#
_symmetry.space_group_name_H-M   'P 1'
#
loop_
_entity.id
_entity.type
_entity.pdbx_description
1 polymer ?
#
loop_
_entity_poly.entity_id
_entity_poly.type
_entity_poly.pdbx_seq_one_letter_code
_entity_poly.pdbx_strand_id
1 'polypeptide(L)'
;MAERFTLPPPGFLRTEITDLGHDIDPKFADARDWSELLSPVRTTPVHSPERDLRAADEAAAAAPEIALGLPGIADLLDGKRYEIISVGTRFLDRDTEYPVVVVYNYDDDIVVEVIVDVATRSLVEVHTTQNQPAVSAAEEARAIDLVRRDGRLAEQGIDVGTGAGLIVEDVNFHSSRYGHRLVDLRFGPADRRVPTAFAIVDLSAEDVAEVGLIREGRS
;
A
#
# COMPACT_ATOMS: atom_id res chain seq x y z
N MET A 1 7.06 23.85 -22.91
CA MET A 1 6.32 22.86 -23.73
C MET A 1 5.57 22.00 -22.73
N ALA A 2 4.24 22.14 -22.67
CA ALA A 2 3.42 21.72 -21.53
C ALA A 2 3.45 20.20 -21.30
N GLU A 3 3.69 19.81 -20.04
CA GLU A 3 3.55 18.45 -19.54
C GLU A 3 2.10 17.97 -19.69
N ARG A 4 1.91 16.87 -20.42
CA ARG A 4 0.62 16.18 -20.50
C ARG A 4 0.61 15.05 -19.49
N PHE A 5 -0.06 15.29 -18.38
CA PHE A 5 -0.46 14.26 -17.42
C PHE A 5 -1.36 13.24 -18.12
N THR A 6 -0.93 11.99 -18.19
CA THR A 6 -1.76 10.89 -18.70
C THR A 6 -2.69 10.47 -17.58
N LEU A 7 -3.98 10.77 -17.73
CA LEU A 7 -4.99 10.32 -16.78
C LEU A 7 -5.10 8.78 -16.79
N PRO A 8 -5.31 8.16 -15.63
CA PRO A 8 -5.62 6.74 -15.49
C PRO A 8 -6.97 6.37 -16.15
N PRO A 9 -7.19 5.08 -16.47
CA PRO A 9 -8.34 4.63 -17.24
C PRO A 9 -9.67 5.03 -16.58
N PRO A 10 -10.71 5.36 -17.39
CA PRO A 10 -11.99 5.83 -16.87
C PRO A 10 -12.68 4.74 -16.06
N GLY A 11 -12.99 5.04 -14.80
CA GLY A 11 -13.82 4.21 -13.92
C GLY A 11 -13.27 3.96 -12.51
N PHE A 12 -11.98 4.21 -12.25
CA PHE A 12 -11.31 3.61 -11.09
C PHE A 12 -10.63 4.55 -10.11
N LEU A 13 -10.89 5.87 -10.10
CA LEU A 13 -10.15 6.76 -9.18
C LEU A 13 -10.95 7.88 -8.52
N ARG A 14 -10.90 7.85 -7.19
CA ARG A 14 -10.71 9.02 -6.35
C ARG A 14 -9.24 9.09 -5.94
N THR A 15 -8.42 9.75 -6.76
CA THR A 15 -7.18 10.37 -6.28
C THR A 15 -7.42 11.87 -6.30
N GLU A 16 -7.55 12.48 -5.12
CA GLU A 16 -7.39 13.92 -4.99
C GLU A 16 -5.91 14.24 -5.26
N ILE A 17 -5.58 14.42 -6.55
CA ILE A 17 -4.31 15.02 -6.94
C ILE A 17 -4.41 16.47 -6.48
N THR A 18 -3.67 16.81 -5.42
CA THR A 18 -3.47 18.21 -5.04
C THR A 18 -2.85 18.92 -6.25
N ASP A 19 -3.64 19.77 -6.90
CA ASP A 19 -3.17 20.67 -7.94
C ASP A 19 -2.08 21.57 -7.33
N LEU A 20 -0.82 21.33 -7.68
CA LEU A 20 0.32 22.12 -7.21
C LEU A 20 0.44 23.47 -7.94
N GLY A 21 -0.56 23.85 -8.75
CA GLY A 21 -0.63 25.12 -9.45
C GLY A 21 0.26 25.15 -10.70
N HIS A 22 0.14 26.24 -11.47
CA HIS A 22 0.84 26.39 -12.74
C HIS A 22 2.36 26.53 -12.56
N ASP A 23 3.11 25.89 -13.46
CA ASP A 23 4.56 26.07 -13.62
C ASP A 23 4.84 27.51 -14.09
N ILE A 24 5.42 28.34 -13.21
CA ILE A 24 5.69 29.75 -13.49
C ILE A 24 7.10 29.86 -14.10
N ASP A 25 7.17 30.21 -15.39
CA ASP A 25 8.43 30.51 -16.12
C ASP A 25 8.40 31.95 -16.69
N PRO A 26 9.43 32.80 -16.44
CA PRO A 26 10.66 32.49 -15.72
C PRO A 26 10.36 32.16 -14.27
N LYS A 27 11.03 31.13 -13.75
CA LYS A 27 11.13 30.92 -12.30
C LYS A 27 11.52 32.26 -11.70
N PHE A 28 10.75 32.78 -10.75
CA PHE A 28 10.99 34.08 -10.11
C PHE A 28 12.47 34.26 -9.75
N ALA A 29 13.27 34.81 -10.66
CA ALA A 29 14.70 35.05 -10.51
C ALA A 29 14.95 36.50 -10.07
N ASP A 30 13.88 37.27 -10.07
CA ASP A 30 13.73 38.70 -9.85
C ASP A 30 12.84 39.00 -8.62
N ALA A 31 12.33 37.95 -7.94
CA ALA A 31 11.79 38.11 -6.60
C ALA A 31 12.94 38.50 -5.66
N ARG A 32 12.84 39.71 -5.09
CA ARG A 32 13.74 40.16 -4.03
C ARG A 32 13.82 39.10 -2.95
N ASP A 33 15.03 38.75 -2.51
CA ASP A 33 15.20 37.83 -1.40
C ASP A 33 14.62 38.46 -0.12
N TRP A 34 13.45 37.99 0.28
CA TRP A 34 12.75 38.47 1.48
C TRP A 34 13.41 37.94 2.76
N SER A 35 14.42 37.06 2.68
CA SER A 35 15.20 36.63 3.84
C SER A 35 15.86 37.82 4.56
N GLU A 36 16.16 38.91 3.85
CA GLU A 36 16.63 40.18 4.41
C GLU A 36 15.63 40.84 5.37
N LEU A 37 14.33 40.56 5.20
CA LEU A 37 13.23 41.12 6.00
C LEU A 37 12.72 40.15 7.07
N LEU A 38 13.16 38.89 7.02
CA LEU A 38 12.85 37.88 8.02
C LEU A 38 13.96 37.85 9.07
N SER A 39 13.62 38.16 10.32
CA SER A 39 14.56 37.93 11.41
C SER A 39 14.88 36.43 11.50
N PRO A 40 16.15 36.03 11.68
CA PRO A 40 16.51 34.63 11.83
C PRO A 40 15.68 34.00 12.94
N VAL A 41 14.81 33.07 12.59
CA VAL A 41 14.00 32.36 13.59
C VAL A 41 14.97 31.50 14.38
N ARG A 42 15.20 31.85 15.65
CA ARG A 42 15.90 30.98 16.58
C ARG A 42 14.98 29.81 16.89
N THR A 43 15.18 28.70 16.18
CA THR A 43 14.56 27.43 16.53
C THR A 43 15.34 26.80 17.67
N THR A 44 14.68 26.55 18.80
CA THR A 44 15.23 25.65 19.82
C THR A 44 14.89 24.23 19.39
N PRO A 45 15.88 23.34 19.21
CA PRO A 45 15.59 21.93 18.98
C PRO A 45 14.71 21.39 20.10
N VAL A 46 13.59 20.76 19.74
CA VAL A 46 12.77 20.05 20.72
C VAL A 46 13.54 18.79 21.10
N HIS A 47 13.99 18.71 22.36
CA HIS A 47 14.54 17.47 22.89
C HIS A 47 13.40 16.46 23.03
N SER A 48 13.38 15.48 22.12
CA SER A 48 12.56 14.29 22.28
C SER A 48 13.36 13.27 23.10
N PRO A 49 12.75 12.59 24.07
CA PRO A 49 13.43 11.53 24.80
C PRO A 49 13.92 10.45 23.83
N GLU A 50 15.11 9.91 24.07
CA GLU A 50 15.60 8.76 23.32
C GLU A 50 14.65 7.58 23.56
N ARG A 51 14.10 7.07 22.47
CA ARG A 51 13.16 5.96 22.47
C ARG A 51 13.96 4.67 22.38
N ASP A 52 13.64 3.68 23.21
CA ASP A 52 14.24 2.34 23.10
C ASP A 52 13.66 1.63 21.87
N LEU A 53 14.31 1.82 20.73
CA LEU A 53 13.92 1.20 19.46
C LEU A 53 14.06 -0.33 19.51
N ARG A 54 14.96 -0.87 20.35
CA ARG A 54 15.21 -2.31 20.42
C ARG A 54 14.04 -3.06 21.05
N ALA A 55 13.49 -2.52 22.14
CA ALA A 55 12.31 -3.09 22.77
C ALA A 55 11.08 -3.02 21.84
N ALA A 56 10.94 -1.93 21.07
CA ALA A 56 9.87 -1.79 20.09
C ALA A 56 10.00 -2.82 18.95
N ASP A 57 11.21 -3.03 18.43
CA ASP A 57 11.48 -4.02 17.38
C ASP A 57 11.22 -5.46 17.87
N GLU A 58 11.66 -5.80 19.09
CA GLU A 58 11.40 -7.09 19.72
C GLU A 58 9.89 -7.34 19.91
N ALA A 59 9.15 -6.31 20.33
CA ALA A 59 7.70 -6.38 20.47
C ALA A 59 7.00 -6.55 19.12
N ALA A 60 7.41 -5.79 18.10
CA ALA A 60 6.87 -5.91 16.75
C ALA A 60 7.14 -7.29 16.12
N ALA A 61 8.31 -7.89 16.38
CA ALA A 61 8.65 -9.22 15.89
C ALA A 61 7.79 -10.33 16.53
N ALA A 62 7.43 -10.19 17.82
CA ALA A 62 6.61 -11.17 18.53
C ALA A 62 5.10 -10.98 18.30
N ALA A 63 4.66 -9.77 17.94
CA ALA A 63 3.26 -9.42 17.86
C ALA A 63 2.42 -10.31 16.92
N PRO A 64 2.87 -10.71 15.70
CA PRO A 64 2.07 -11.54 14.81
C PRO A 64 1.73 -12.91 15.38
N GLU A 65 2.71 -13.61 15.97
CA GLU A 65 2.49 -14.92 16.58
C GLU A 65 1.50 -14.82 17.74
N ILE A 66 1.63 -13.78 18.57
CA ILE A 66 0.71 -13.51 19.67
C ILE A 66 -0.69 -13.23 19.13
N ALA A 67 -0.82 -12.31 18.16
CA ALA A 67 -2.10 -11.90 17.59
C ALA A 67 -2.88 -13.09 17.02
N LEU A 68 -2.22 -13.93 16.21
CA LEU A 68 -2.84 -15.10 15.60
C LEU A 68 -3.20 -16.21 16.60
N GLY A 69 -2.52 -16.26 17.76
CA GLY A 69 -2.80 -17.23 18.82
C GLY A 69 -3.93 -16.85 19.77
N LEU A 70 -4.47 -15.63 19.68
CA LEU A 70 -5.54 -15.18 20.58
C LEU A 70 -6.88 -15.82 20.17
N PRO A 71 -7.67 -16.40 21.11
CA PRO A 71 -8.87 -17.17 20.78
C PRO A 71 -9.85 -16.45 19.83
N GLY A 72 -10.10 -15.15 20.01
CA GLY A 72 -11.00 -14.40 19.13
C GLY A 72 -10.47 -14.14 17.71
N ILE A 73 -9.15 -14.12 17.52
CA ILE A 73 -8.51 -13.94 16.20
C ILE A 73 -8.34 -15.30 15.52
N ALA A 74 -7.91 -16.31 16.28
CA ALA A 74 -7.82 -17.68 15.82
C ALA A 74 -9.18 -18.16 15.28
N ASP A 75 -10.26 -17.95 16.03
CA ASP A 75 -11.61 -18.31 15.61
C ASP A 75 -12.06 -17.55 14.35
N LEU A 76 -11.66 -16.27 14.23
CA LEU A 76 -12.03 -15.43 13.08
C LEU A 76 -11.33 -15.88 11.78
N LEU A 77 -10.12 -16.40 11.89
CA LEU A 77 -9.26 -16.81 10.77
C LEU A 77 -9.21 -18.32 10.56
N ASP A 78 -9.88 -19.11 11.41
CA ASP A 78 -9.81 -20.56 11.35
C ASP A 78 -10.30 -21.11 10.00
N GLY A 79 -9.48 -21.95 9.38
CA GLY A 79 -9.74 -22.51 8.05
C GLY A 79 -9.74 -21.52 6.89
N LYS A 80 -9.42 -20.24 7.14
CA LYS A 80 -9.41 -19.18 6.12
C LYS A 80 -8.02 -18.89 5.59
N ARG A 81 -7.95 -18.39 4.38
CA ARG A 81 -6.77 -17.83 3.75
C ARG A 81 -6.62 -16.38 4.17
N TYR A 82 -5.47 -16.07 4.75
CA TYR A 82 -5.13 -14.72 5.17
C TYR A 82 -3.65 -14.44 4.95
N GLU A 83 -3.28 -13.15 5.02
CA GLU A 83 -1.89 -12.68 4.97
C GLU A 83 -1.70 -11.57 6.01
N ILE A 84 -0.55 -11.56 6.68
CA ILE A 84 -0.16 -10.43 7.51
C ILE A 84 0.36 -9.33 6.58
N ILE A 85 -0.36 -8.23 6.49
CA ILE A 85 -0.02 -7.12 5.59
C ILE A 85 1.09 -6.27 6.19
N SER A 86 0.98 -5.96 7.48
CA SER A 86 1.96 -5.12 8.16
C SER A 86 1.91 -5.31 9.67
N VAL A 87 3.03 -4.94 10.31
CA VAL A 87 3.14 -4.75 11.74
C VAL A 87 3.59 -3.32 11.96
N GLY A 88 2.80 -2.56 12.70
CA GLY A 88 3.12 -1.19 13.08
C GLY A 88 2.88 -0.99 14.57
N THR A 89 2.76 0.27 14.96
CA THR A 89 2.45 0.64 16.34
C THR A 89 1.35 1.70 16.37
N ARG A 90 0.57 1.73 17.46
CA ARG A 90 -0.48 2.71 17.69
C ARG A 90 -0.47 3.13 19.16
N PHE A 91 -0.54 4.44 19.38
CA PHE A 91 -0.80 5.01 20.70
C PHE A 91 -2.30 4.95 20.99
N LEU A 92 -2.68 4.32 22.10
CA LEU A 92 -4.07 4.36 22.59
C LEU A 92 -4.30 5.48 23.60
N ASP A 93 -3.23 5.85 24.31
CA ASP A 93 -3.20 7.02 25.18
C ASP A 93 -1.87 7.78 24.97
N ARG A 94 -1.58 8.79 25.81
CA ARG A 94 -0.40 9.64 25.64
C ARG A 94 0.92 8.91 25.88
N ASP A 95 0.90 7.85 26.65
CA ASP A 95 2.10 7.22 27.22
C ASP A 95 2.25 5.76 26.78
N THR A 96 1.19 5.16 26.23
CA THR A 96 1.15 3.73 25.91
C THR A 96 0.99 3.49 24.42
N GLU A 97 2.03 2.93 23.85
CA GLU A 97 2.07 2.45 22.47
C GLU A 97 1.98 0.92 22.46
N TYR A 98 1.12 0.40 21.59
CA TYR A 98 0.96 -1.02 21.37
C TYR A 98 1.29 -1.39 19.93
N PRO A 99 1.88 -2.57 19.68
CA PRO A 99 1.96 -3.14 18.35
C PRO A 99 0.57 -3.37 17.75
N VAL A 100 0.43 -3.06 16.46
CA VAL A 100 -0.76 -3.34 15.66
C VAL A 100 -0.37 -4.29 14.54
N VAL A 101 -1.05 -5.43 14.48
CA VAL A 101 -0.91 -6.42 13.42
C VAL A 101 -2.10 -6.26 12.48
N VAL A 102 -1.83 -5.97 11.21
CA VAL A 102 -2.86 -5.84 10.18
C VAL A 102 -2.89 -7.14 9.37
N VAL A 103 -4.00 -7.84 9.40
CA VAL A 103 -4.23 -9.09 8.66
C VAL A 103 -5.29 -8.85 7.60
N TYR A 104 -5.07 -9.30 6.38
CA TYR A 104 -6.11 -9.38 5.37
C TYR A 104 -6.63 -10.81 5.28
N ASN A 105 -7.95 -10.98 5.40
CA ASN A 105 -8.65 -12.25 5.24
C ASN A 105 -9.31 -12.26 3.85
N TYR A 106 -8.82 -13.14 2.98
CA TYR A 106 -9.23 -13.19 1.57
C TYR A 106 -10.56 -13.92 1.35
N ASP A 107 -11.03 -14.73 2.30
CA ASP A 107 -12.31 -15.44 2.15
C ASP A 107 -13.50 -14.54 2.46
N ASP A 108 -13.33 -13.57 3.36
CA ASP A 108 -14.37 -12.62 3.74
C ASP A 108 -14.15 -11.22 3.14
N ASP A 109 -13.03 -11.00 2.43
CA ASP A 109 -12.58 -9.71 1.89
C ASP A 109 -12.57 -8.58 2.95
N ILE A 110 -12.04 -8.89 4.14
CA ILE A 110 -11.92 -7.95 5.26
C ILE A 110 -10.50 -7.83 5.77
N VAL A 111 -10.23 -6.67 6.36
CA VAL A 111 -9.04 -6.39 7.15
C VAL A 111 -9.37 -6.56 8.62
N VAL A 112 -8.49 -7.25 9.34
CA VAL A 112 -8.52 -7.42 10.79
C VAL A 112 -7.30 -6.68 11.36
N GLU A 113 -7.54 -5.56 12.03
CA GLU A 113 -6.49 -4.88 12.81
C GLU A 113 -6.52 -5.39 14.25
N VAL A 114 -5.41 -5.98 14.69
CA VAL A 114 -5.27 -6.55 16.03
C VAL A 114 -4.25 -5.75 16.81
N ILE A 115 -4.70 -5.12 17.89
CA ILE A 115 -3.84 -4.43 18.84
C ILE A 115 -3.55 -5.38 19.99
N VAL A 116 -2.26 -5.63 20.25
CA VAL A 116 -1.83 -6.63 21.23
C VAL A 116 -0.93 -6.03 22.31
N ASP A 117 -1.10 -6.50 23.54
CA ASP A 117 -0.13 -6.31 24.59
C ASP A 117 0.82 -7.51 24.58
N VAL A 118 2.04 -7.29 24.10
CA VAL A 118 3.06 -8.33 23.98
C VAL A 118 3.54 -8.81 25.35
N ALA A 119 3.57 -7.95 26.36
CA ALA A 119 4.06 -8.30 27.69
C ALA A 119 3.11 -9.27 28.40
N THR A 120 1.81 -9.04 28.27
CA THR A 120 0.77 -9.90 28.85
C THR A 120 0.25 -10.98 27.89
N ARG A 121 0.69 -10.94 26.61
CA ARG A 121 0.22 -11.78 25.51
C ARG A 121 -1.30 -11.78 25.40
N SER A 122 -1.90 -10.59 25.47
CA SER A 122 -3.35 -10.40 25.51
C SER A 122 -3.85 -9.48 24.40
N LEU A 123 -5.13 -9.62 24.07
CA LEU A 123 -5.82 -8.74 23.13
C LEU A 123 -6.13 -7.41 23.81
N VAL A 124 -5.69 -6.31 23.21
CA VAL A 124 -6.10 -4.96 23.65
C VAL A 124 -7.35 -4.55 22.90
N GLU A 125 -7.33 -4.63 21.57
CA GLU A 125 -8.45 -4.25 20.72
C GLU A 125 -8.40 -5.01 19.39
N VAL A 126 -9.57 -5.23 18.80
CA VAL A 126 -9.70 -5.77 17.43
C VAL A 126 -10.68 -4.92 16.65
N HIS A 127 -10.29 -4.53 15.43
CA HIS A 127 -11.16 -3.84 14.49
C HIS A 127 -11.26 -4.63 13.21
N THR A 128 -12.43 -4.60 12.59
CA THR A 128 -12.63 -5.12 11.23
C THR A 128 -13.09 -4.01 10.32
N THR A 129 -12.56 -3.99 9.10
CA THR A 129 -12.91 -2.99 8.08
C THR A 129 -12.77 -3.57 6.69
N GLN A 130 -13.44 -2.95 5.71
CA GLN A 130 -13.27 -3.25 4.29
C GLN A 130 -12.28 -2.31 3.60
N ASN A 131 -11.76 -1.30 4.32
CA ASN A 131 -10.77 -0.38 3.77
C ASN A 131 -9.46 -1.12 3.53
N GLN A 132 -9.08 -1.32 2.27
CA GLN A 132 -7.96 -2.15 1.90
C GLN A 132 -6.61 -1.45 2.18
N PRO A 133 -5.68 -2.06 2.93
CA PRO A 133 -4.34 -1.53 3.14
C PRO A 133 -3.51 -1.67 1.86
N ALA A 134 -2.41 -0.92 1.78
CA ALA A 134 -1.42 -1.05 0.72
C ALA A 134 -0.97 -2.50 0.51
N VAL A 135 -0.53 -2.81 -0.70
CA VAL A 135 -0.03 -4.15 -1.04
C VAL A 135 1.21 -4.47 -0.21
N SER A 136 1.26 -5.67 0.37
CA SER A 136 2.46 -6.14 1.06
C SER A 136 3.49 -6.68 0.06
N ALA A 137 4.75 -6.78 0.46
CA ALA A 137 5.79 -7.38 -0.38
C ALA A 137 5.49 -8.86 -0.72
N ALA A 138 4.88 -9.59 0.22
CA ALA A 138 4.47 -10.98 0.00
C ALA A 138 3.34 -11.09 -1.03
N GLU A 139 2.39 -10.15 -0.98
CA GLU A 139 1.30 -10.07 -1.94
C GLU A 139 1.76 -9.66 -3.33
N GLU A 140 2.65 -8.67 -3.43
CA GLU A 140 3.24 -8.26 -4.70
C GLU A 140 3.99 -9.43 -5.34
N ALA A 141 4.82 -10.14 -4.58
CA ALA A 141 5.52 -11.33 -5.05
C ALA A 141 4.54 -12.41 -5.53
N ARG A 142 3.46 -12.67 -4.78
CA ARG A 142 2.41 -13.63 -5.15
C ARG A 142 1.68 -13.21 -6.43
N ALA A 143 1.35 -11.93 -6.58
CA ALA A 143 0.70 -11.39 -7.76
C ALA A 143 1.60 -11.53 -9.00
N ILE A 144 2.89 -11.21 -8.87
CA ILE A 144 3.89 -11.40 -9.94
C ILE A 144 4.00 -12.88 -10.31
N ASP A 145 3.97 -13.79 -9.34
CA ASP A 145 4.00 -15.23 -9.58
C ASP A 145 2.75 -15.73 -10.34
N LEU A 146 1.56 -15.20 -10.01
CA LEU A 146 0.33 -15.50 -10.75
C LEU A 146 0.42 -15.04 -12.21
N VAL A 147 0.90 -13.82 -12.45
CA VAL A 147 1.11 -13.30 -13.81
C VAL A 147 2.16 -14.10 -14.57
N ARG A 148 3.25 -14.51 -13.90
CA ARG A 148 4.28 -15.36 -14.50
C ARG A 148 3.73 -16.71 -14.93
N ARG A 149 2.83 -17.31 -14.14
CA ARG A 149 2.17 -18.59 -14.45
C ARG A 149 1.13 -18.46 -15.57
N ASP A 150 0.43 -17.32 -15.64
CA ASP A 150 -0.53 -17.01 -16.70
C ASP A 150 0.14 -16.90 -18.08
N GLY A 151 1.35 -16.33 -18.15
CA GLY A 151 2.22 -16.41 -19.32
C GLY A 151 1.87 -15.47 -20.48
N ARG A 152 0.65 -14.91 -20.56
CA ARG A 152 0.20 -14.05 -21.68
C ARG A 152 1.10 -12.84 -21.92
N LEU A 153 1.69 -12.26 -20.85
CA LEU A 153 2.65 -11.14 -20.95
C LEU A 153 4.05 -11.61 -21.36
N ALA A 154 4.49 -12.76 -20.86
CA ALA A 154 5.80 -13.33 -21.23
C ALA A 154 5.85 -13.71 -22.72
N GLU A 155 4.75 -14.22 -23.27
CA GLU A 155 4.58 -14.48 -24.71
C GLU A 155 4.75 -13.21 -25.57
N GLN A 156 4.52 -12.04 -24.98
CA GLN A 156 4.66 -10.73 -25.63
C GLN A 156 6.03 -10.09 -25.37
N GLY A 157 6.95 -10.82 -24.74
CA GLY A 157 8.31 -10.35 -24.45
C GLY A 157 8.40 -9.37 -23.28
N ILE A 158 7.39 -9.30 -22.42
CA ILE A 158 7.40 -8.46 -21.22
C ILE A 158 8.16 -9.18 -20.11
N ASP A 159 9.10 -8.49 -19.49
CA ASP A 159 9.74 -8.94 -18.25
C ASP A 159 8.80 -8.72 -17.07
N VAL A 160 8.18 -9.80 -16.61
CA VAL A 160 7.26 -9.76 -15.46
C VAL A 160 7.99 -9.54 -14.12
N GLY A 161 9.31 -9.70 -14.07
CA GLY A 161 10.10 -9.51 -12.86
C GLY A 161 10.19 -8.05 -12.40
N THR A 162 9.83 -7.09 -13.25
CA THR A 162 9.85 -5.65 -12.93
C THR A 162 8.52 -5.10 -12.41
N GLY A 163 7.54 -5.97 -12.19
CA GLY A 163 6.21 -5.58 -11.75
C GLY A 163 6.24 -4.85 -10.41
N ALA A 164 5.54 -3.72 -10.33
CA ALA A 164 5.23 -3.04 -9.08
C ALA A 164 3.71 -2.87 -8.95
N GLY A 165 3.18 -3.16 -7.76
CA GLY A 165 1.75 -3.28 -7.52
C GLY A 165 1.15 -2.10 -6.75
N LEU A 166 -0.11 -1.80 -7.06
CA LEU A 166 -0.97 -0.95 -6.23
C LEU A 166 -2.32 -1.64 -6.07
N ILE A 167 -2.98 -1.42 -4.92
CA ILE A 167 -4.35 -1.88 -4.73
C ILE A 167 -5.29 -1.07 -5.61
N VAL A 168 -6.22 -1.77 -6.25
CA VAL A 168 -7.34 -1.19 -7.00
C VAL A 168 -8.64 -1.83 -6.56
N GLU A 169 -9.75 -1.13 -6.71
CA GLU A 169 -11.07 -1.61 -6.28
C GLU A 169 -12.02 -1.64 -7.46
N ASP A 170 -12.70 -2.77 -7.69
CA ASP A 170 -13.81 -2.79 -8.64
C ASP A 170 -14.97 -1.95 -8.12
N VAL A 171 -15.27 -0.85 -8.81
CA VAL A 171 -16.34 0.08 -8.42
C VAL A 171 -17.73 -0.43 -8.82
N ASN A 172 -17.80 -1.46 -9.68
CA ASN A 172 -19.06 -2.03 -10.12
C ASN A 172 -19.55 -3.05 -9.08
N PHE A 173 -20.53 -2.66 -8.26
CA PHE A 173 -21.13 -3.53 -7.24
C PHE A 173 -21.89 -4.75 -7.78
N HIS A 174 -22.09 -4.84 -9.09
CA HIS A 174 -22.62 -6.04 -9.75
C HIS A 174 -21.52 -6.98 -10.27
N SER A 175 -20.26 -6.56 -10.23
CA SER A 175 -19.12 -7.40 -10.59
C SER A 175 -18.95 -8.51 -9.56
N SER A 176 -18.56 -9.70 -10.01
CA SER A 176 -18.15 -10.79 -9.12
C SER A 176 -16.84 -10.52 -8.39
N ARG A 177 -16.15 -9.41 -8.71
CA ARG A 177 -14.91 -8.97 -8.06
C ARG A 177 -15.10 -7.73 -7.20
N TYR A 178 -16.36 -7.30 -6.99
CA TYR A 178 -16.64 -6.20 -6.09
C TYR A 178 -16.20 -6.52 -4.67
N GLY A 179 -15.37 -5.66 -4.08
CA GLY A 179 -14.81 -5.84 -2.74
C GLY A 179 -13.57 -6.72 -2.66
N HIS A 180 -13.23 -7.46 -3.72
CA HIS A 180 -12.04 -8.32 -3.76
C HIS A 180 -10.74 -7.51 -3.65
N ARG A 181 -9.66 -8.19 -3.25
CA ARG A 181 -8.32 -7.63 -3.20
C ARG A 181 -7.64 -7.66 -4.56
N LEU A 182 -7.83 -6.61 -5.35
CA LEU A 182 -7.24 -6.51 -6.68
C LEU A 182 -5.92 -5.73 -6.64
N VAL A 183 -4.91 -6.23 -7.36
CA VAL A 183 -3.61 -5.58 -7.53
C VAL A 183 -3.41 -5.23 -9.00
N ASP A 184 -3.19 -3.96 -9.28
CA ASP A 184 -2.71 -3.48 -10.58
C ASP A 184 -1.18 -3.51 -10.61
N LEU A 185 -0.64 -4.51 -11.29
CA LEU A 185 0.79 -4.64 -11.54
C LEU A 185 1.15 -3.89 -12.82
N ARG A 186 2.12 -2.99 -12.71
CA ARG A 186 2.69 -2.25 -13.84
C ARG A 186 4.08 -2.78 -14.16
N PHE A 187 4.29 -3.14 -15.43
CA PHE A 187 5.55 -3.70 -15.92
C PHE A 187 6.23 -2.74 -16.88
N GLY A 188 7.54 -2.60 -16.78
CA GLY A 188 8.32 -1.79 -17.70
C GLY A 188 9.82 -2.10 -17.62
N PRO A 189 10.60 -1.70 -18.64
CA PRO A 189 12.05 -1.77 -18.57
C PRO A 189 12.59 -0.91 -17.43
N ALA A 190 13.58 -1.41 -16.68
CA ALA A 190 14.17 -0.67 -15.56
C ALA A 190 14.83 0.67 -15.96
N ASP A 191 15.20 0.83 -17.23
CA ASP A 191 15.75 2.06 -17.81
C ASP A 191 14.68 3.08 -18.24
N ARG A 192 13.39 2.74 -18.12
CA ARG A 192 12.26 3.61 -18.48
C ARG A 192 11.36 3.86 -17.28
N ARG A 193 10.94 5.11 -17.11
CA ARG A 193 9.98 5.49 -16.05
C ARG A 193 8.54 5.10 -16.36
N VAL A 194 8.23 4.73 -17.61
CA VAL A 194 6.86 4.50 -18.07
C VAL A 194 6.62 3.00 -18.25
N PRO A 195 5.59 2.43 -17.59
CA PRO A 195 5.19 1.05 -17.83
C PRO A 195 4.76 0.81 -19.28
N THR A 196 5.09 -0.36 -19.82
CA THR A 196 4.73 -0.80 -21.17
C THR A 196 3.64 -1.86 -21.17
N ALA A 197 3.34 -2.45 -20.02
CA ALA A 197 2.28 -3.44 -19.84
C ALA A 197 1.68 -3.36 -18.43
N PHE A 198 0.53 -4.00 -18.26
CA PHE A 198 -0.14 -4.13 -16.98
C PHE A 198 -0.81 -5.50 -16.82
N ALA A 199 -1.09 -5.86 -15.56
CA ALA A 199 -1.96 -6.95 -15.20
C ALA A 199 -2.81 -6.57 -13.98
N ILE A 200 -4.09 -6.90 -14.00
CA ILE A 200 -4.97 -6.85 -12.83
C ILE A 200 -5.05 -8.27 -12.28
N VAL A 201 -4.58 -8.45 -11.05
CA VAL A 201 -4.56 -9.73 -10.35
C VAL A 201 -5.58 -9.69 -9.23
N ASP A 202 -6.42 -10.71 -9.15
CA ASP A 202 -7.35 -10.89 -8.04
C ASP A 202 -6.70 -11.81 -7.01
N LEU A 203 -6.23 -11.23 -5.91
CA LEU A 203 -5.62 -12.01 -4.82
C LEU A 203 -6.67 -12.75 -3.99
N SER A 204 -7.95 -12.39 -4.05
CA SER A 204 -9.04 -13.10 -3.38
C SER A 204 -9.45 -14.36 -4.16
N ALA A 205 -9.44 -14.30 -5.50
CA ALA A 205 -9.72 -15.44 -6.37
C ALA A 205 -8.49 -16.26 -6.81
N GLU A 206 -7.27 -15.77 -6.52
CA GLU A 206 -5.99 -16.32 -7.00
C GLU A 206 -5.92 -16.44 -8.54
N ASP A 207 -6.43 -15.43 -9.26
CA ASP A 207 -6.46 -15.40 -10.72
C ASP A 207 -5.93 -14.08 -11.32
N VAL A 208 -5.66 -14.12 -12.62
CA VAL A 208 -5.30 -12.92 -13.40
C VAL A 208 -6.54 -12.45 -14.16
N ALA A 209 -7.19 -11.43 -13.61
CA ALA A 209 -8.42 -10.86 -14.16
C ALA A 209 -8.21 -10.22 -15.53
N GLU A 210 -7.13 -9.46 -15.71
CA GLU A 210 -6.85 -8.75 -16.95
C GLU A 210 -5.34 -8.62 -17.20
N VAL A 211 -4.94 -8.61 -18.46
CA VAL A 211 -3.58 -8.25 -18.90
C VAL A 211 -3.66 -7.38 -20.15
N GLY A 212 -2.71 -6.47 -20.32
CA GLY A 212 -2.66 -5.66 -21.53
C GLY A 212 -1.34 -4.94 -21.75
N LEU A 213 -1.13 -4.55 -23.01
CA LEU A 213 -0.02 -3.66 -23.39
C LEU A 213 -0.48 -2.21 -23.31
N ILE A 214 0.38 -1.37 -22.77
CA ILE A 214 0.21 0.08 -22.76
C ILE A 214 0.86 0.58 -24.05
N ARG A 215 0.04 0.90 -25.05
CA ARG A 215 0.54 1.48 -26.29
C ARG A 215 1.10 2.86 -25.99
N GLU A 216 2.38 3.07 -26.29
CA GLU A 216 2.93 4.43 -26.44
C GLU A 216 2.03 5.16 -27.44
N GLY A 217 1.37 6.23 -27.00
CA GLY A 217 0.55 7.04 -27.88
C GLY A 217 1.42 7.57 -29.01
N ARG A 218 1.22 7.04 -30.23
CA ARG A 218 1.70 7.72 -31.44
C ARG A 218 0.92 9.01 -31.57
N SER A 219 1.57 10.12 -31.28
CA SER A 219 1.14 11.46 -31.69
C SER A 219 1.23 11.61 -33.21
#